data_AF-A0A1M6CM80-F1
#
_entry.id   AF-A0A1M6CM80-F1
#
_cell.length_a   1.000
_cell.length_b   1.000
_cell.length_c   1.000
_cell.angle_alpha   90.00
_cell.angle_beta   90.00
_cell.angle_gamma   90.00
#
_symmetry.space_group_name_H-M   'P 1'
#
loop_
_entity.id
_entity.type
_entity.pdbx_description
1 polymer ?
#
loop_
_entity_poly.entity_id
_entity_poly.type
_entity_poly.pdbx_seq_one_letter_code
_entity_poly.pdbx_strand_id
1 'polypeptide(L)'
;MAQDKVFDWYGGNAPALEGMKADSTVDTVDSYAAEGNIDAGDPVILGTNPAEQVKKAAQASDASTVIGVALHEHVDPKDGHTYPDGKAVSVMTSGDVYVKTAEDVTAGDAVGLGAVEGTLSYIKSPSTLTTAVSIPNAKFLGSGVAGDIVSIRIRN
;
A
#
# COMPACT_ATOMS: atom_id res chain seq x y z
N MET A 1 -33.49 37.20 -10.84
CA MET A 1 -32.05 37.08 -10.51
C MET A 1 -31.83 35.66 -10.01
N ALA A 2 -31.49 34.74 -10.90
CA ALA A 2 -31.15 33.38 -10.49
C ALA A 2 -29.79 33.45 -9.78
N GLN A 3 -29.73 32.99 -8.54
CA GLN A 3 -28.48 32.89 -7.78
C GLN A 3 -27.64 31.80 -8.44
N ASP A 4 -26.52 32.17 -9.05
CA ASP A 4 -25.53 31.22 -9.54
C ASP A 4 -25.14 30.28 -8.40
N LYS A 5 -25.20 28.97 -8.66
CA LYS A 5 -24.76 27.97 -7.68
C LYS A 5 -23.30 28.26 -7.35
N VAL A 6 -23.01 28.51 -6.08
CA VAL A 6 -21.64 28.70 -5.59
C VAL A 6 -20.84 27.45 -5.98
N PHE A 7 -19.85 27.64 -6.85
CA PHE A 7 -18.92 26.58 -7.21
C PHE A 7 -18.04 26.30 -5.98
N ASP A 8 -18.29 25.19 -5.31
CA ASP A 8 -17.59 24.80 -4.09
C ASP A 8 -16.23 24.21 -4.48
N TRP A 9 -15.19 25.05 -4.48
CA TRP A 9 -13.82 24.67 -4.83
C TRP A 9 -13.24 23.61 -3.88
N TYR A 10 -13.83 23.49 -2.68
CA TYR A 10 -13.35 22.64 -1.60
C TYR A 10 -14.49 21.76 -1.07
N GLY A 11 -15.02 20.89 -1.93
CA GLY A 11 -15.56 19.63 -1.43
C GLY A 11 -14.48 18.98 -0.54
N GLY A 12 -14.88 18.47 0.63
CA GLY A 12 -13.96 17.93 1.64
C GLY A 12 -12.89 17.01 1.04
N ASN A 13 -11.75 16.88 1.75
CA ASN A 13 -10.56 16.12 1.30
C ASN A 13 -10.95 14.92 0.43
N ALA A 14 -10.43 14.90 -0.81
CA ALA A 14 -10.65 13.79 -1.73
C ALA A 14 -10.31 12.45 -1.03
N PRO A 15 -11.07 11.37 -1.30
CA PRO A 15 -10.78 10.09 -0.70
C PRO A 15 -9.34 9.68 -1.00
N ALA A 16 -8.64 9.15 0.00
CA ALA A 16 -7.29 8.64 -0.17
C ALA A 16 -7.27 7.55 -1.26
N LEU A 17 -6.16 7.45 -1.99
CA LEU A 17 -5.94 6.42 -3.00
C LEU A 17 -4.97 5.35 -2.45
N GLU A 18 -5.06 4.13 -2.96
CA GLU A 18 -4.12 3.06 -2.63
C GLU A 18 -2.68 3.46 -3.04
N GLY A 19 -1.73 3.28 -2.14
CA GLY A 19 -0.34 3.70 -2.34
C GLY A 19 -0.09 5.19 -2.13
N MET A 20 -1.11 5.99 -1.79
CA MET A 20 -0.91 7.42 -1.50
C MET A 20 -0.10 7.59 -0.20
N LYS A 21 0.88 8.48 -0.25
CA LYS A 21 1.65 8.88 0.93
C LYS A 21 0.74 9.64 1.90
N ALA A 22 0.69 9.23 3.16
CA ALA A 22 -0.08 9.92 4.21
C ALA A 22 0.67 11.11 4.83
N ASP A 23 1.96 11.25 4.51
CA ASP A 23 2.88 12.38 4.80
C ASP A 23 2.75 12.97 6.22
N SER A 24 2.55 12.10 7.21
CA SER A 24 2.38 12.51 8.61
C SER A 24 3.67 12.44 9.43
N THR A 25 4.72 11.84 8.86
CA THR A 25 6.04 11.63 9.49
C THR A 25 7.16 11.61 8.46
N VAL A 26 8.41 11.58 8.94
CA VAL A 26 9.60 11.37 8.10
C VAL A 26 9.48 10.02 7.38
N ASP A 27 9.66 10.07 6.08
CA ASP A 27 9.60 8.92 5.19
C ASP A 27 10.94 8.69 4.47
N THR A 28 11.12 7.48 3.98
CA THR A 28 12.23 7.08 3.13
C THR A 28 11.65 6.37 1.92
N VAL A 29 11.94 6.91 0.75
CA VAL A 29 11.47 6.41 -0.54
C VAL A 29 12.70 6.11 -1.38
N ASP A 30 12.81 4.86 -1.79
CA ASP A 30 13.89 4.36 -2.62
C ASP A 30 13.34 3.95 -3.99
N SER A 31 14.09 4.22 -5.04
CA SER A 31 13.71 3.87 -6.42
C SER A 31 14.37 2.56 -6.85
N TYR A 32 13.58 1.61 -7.33
CA TYR A 32 14.02 0.31 -7.84
C TYR A 32 13.43 0.02 -9.22
N ALA A 33 13.97 -0.95 -9.94
CA ALA A 33 13.37 -1.46 -11.18
C ALA A 33 12.30 -2.52 -10.87
N ALA A 34 11.13 -2.41 -11.49
CA ALA A 34 10.07 -3.40 -11.43
C ALA A 34 10.50 -4.70 -12.12
N GLU A 35 10.38 -5.82 -11.42
CA GLU A 35 10.41 -7.16 -11.98
C GLU A 35 8.97 -7.69 -11.99
N GLY A 36 8.34 -7.62 -13.17
CA GLY A 36 6.91 -7.84 -13.36
C GLY A 36 6.06 -6.59 -13.16
N ASN A 37 4.74 -6.77 -13.24
CA ASN A 37 3.80 -5.66 -13.06
C ASN A 37 3.54 -5.41 -11.57
N ILE A 38 3.68 -4.15 -11.15
CA ILE A 38 3.46 -3.71 -9.77
C ILE A 38 2.47 -2.56 -9.79
N ASP A 39 1.44 -2.65 -8.95
CA ASP A 39 0.43 -1.60 -8.81
C ASP A 39 0.66 -0.78 -7.54
N ALA A 40 0.15 0.46 -7.52
CA ALA A 40 0.25 1.32 -6.34
C ALA A 40 -0.43 0.67 -5.12
N GLY A 41 0.24 0.69 -3.97
CA GLY A 41 -0.24 0.06 -2.73
C GLY A 41 0.19 -1.40 -2.56
N ASP A 42 0.79 -2.03 -3.58
CA ASP A 42 1.26 -3.41 -3.45
C ASP A 42 2.43 -3.54 -2.48
N PRO A 43 2.45 -4.62 -1.66
CA PRO A 43 3.61 -4.96 -0.84
C PRO A 43 4.73 -5.46 -1.76
N VAL A 44 5.93 -4.92 -1.59
CA VAL A 44 7.08 -5.25 -2.44
C VAL A 44 8.17 -6.00 -1.67
N ILE A 45 8.82 -6.91 -2.38
CA ILE A 45 9.96 -7.71 -1.94
C ILE A 45 11.12 -7.55 -2.94
N LEU A 46 12.33 -7.92 -2.54
CA LEU A 46 13.49 -7.91 -3.43
C LEU A 46 13.30 -8.90 -4.59
N GLY A 47 13.70 -8.46 -5.78
CA GLY A 47 13.68 -9.25 -7.01
C GLY A 47 14.84 -10.23 -7.13
N THR A 48 15.02 -10.77 -8.32
CA THR A 48 16.09 -11.69 -8.72
C THR A 48 17.46 -11.02 -8.68
N ASN A 49 17.54 -9.71 -8.99
CA ASN A 49 18.72 -8.87 -8.69
C ASN A 49 18.42 -7.98 -7.46
N PRO A 50 18.78 -8.40 -6.23
CA PRO A 50 18.35 -7.72 -5.01
C PRO A 50 18.91 -6.31 -4.83
N ALA A 51 19.96 -5.93 -5.58
CA ALA A 51 20.55 -4.60 -5.47
C ALA A 51 19.77 -3.53 -6.25
N GLU A 52 18.97 -3.95 -7.24
CA GLU A 52 18.40 -3.02 -8.24
C GLU A 52 16.93 -3.30 -8.56
N GLN A 53 16.42 -4.49 -8.24
CA GLN A 53 15.10 -4.95 -8.66
C GLN A 53 14.18 -5.29 -7.49
N VAL A 54 12.89 -5.00 -7.68
CA VAL A 54 11.81 -5.33 -6.75
C VAL A 54 10.66 -6.01 -7.49
N LYS A 55 9.95 -6.87 -6.79
CA LYS A 55 8.74 -7.54 -7.29
C LYS A 55 7.62 -7.46 -6.26
N LYS A 56 6.38 -7.65 -6.71
CA LYS A 56 5.21 -7.78 -5.84
C LYS A 56 5.31 -9.05 -4.99
N ALA A 57 4.92 -8.98 -3.72
CA ALA A 57 4.75 -10.17 -2.88
C ALA A 57 3.64 -11.06 -3.45
N ALA A 58 3.89 -12.36 -3.56
CA ALA A 58 2.96 -13.29 -4.21
C ALA A 58 2.11 -14.06 -3.20
N GLN A 59 2.64 -14.27 -1.99
CA GLN A 59 2.03 -15.13 -0.97
C GLN A 59 2.14 -14.50 0.42
N ALA A 60 1.27 -14.93 1.34
CA ALA A 60 1.28 -14.42 2.72
C ALA A 60 2.63 -14.63 3.41
N SER A 61 3.32 -15.75 3.14
CA SER A 61 4.66 -16.05 3.68
C SER A 61 5.71 -14.98 3.37
N ASP A 62 5.52 -14.25 2.27
CA ASP A 62 6.46 -13.22 1.83
C ASP A 62 6.42 -11.98 2.73
N ALA A 63 5.41 -11.85 3.61
CA ALA A 63 5.25 -10.72 4.55
C ALA A 63 6.51 -10.47 5.40
N SER A 64 7.22 -11.53 5.79
CA SER A 64 8.47 -11.41 6.56
C SER A 64 9.64 -10.81 5.77
N THR A 65 9.54 -10.79 4.45
CA THR A 65 10.56 -10.29 3.51
C THR A 65 10.16 -8.99 2.82
N VAL A 66 9.00 -8.43 3.18
CA VAL A 66 8.52 -7.15 2.64
C VAL A 66 9.47 -6.04 3.05
N ILE A 67 9.99 -5.33 2.05
CA ILE A 67 10.88 -4.19 2.25
C ILE A 67 10.12 -2.86 2.35
N GLY A 68 8.89 -2.81 1.83
CA GLY A 68 8.12 -1.59 1.72
C GLY A 68 6.85 -1.74 0.88
N VAL A 69 6.27 -0.60 0.49
CA VAL A 69 5.04 -0.52 -0.32
C VAL A 69 5.28 0.36 -1.54
N ALA A 70 4.75 -0.05 -2.69
CA ALA A 70 4.80 0.75 -3.92
C ALA A 70 3.94 2.01 -3.77
N LEU A 71 4.55 3.19 -3.98
CA LEU A 71 3.85 4.46 -3.88
C LEU A 71 3.04 4.77 -5.13
N HIS A 72 1.94 5.48 -4.93
CA HIS A 72 1.18 6.08 -6.02
C HIS A 72 1.92 7.30 -6.56
N GLU A 73 2.38 7.21 -7.80
CA GLU A 73 2.91 8.34 -8.55
C GLU A 73 1.94 8.68 -9.69
N HIS A 74 1.90 9.96 -10.08
CA HIS A 74 1.15 10.39 -11.25
C HIS A 74 1.88 10.00 -12.53
N VAL A 75 1.88 8.70 -12.80
CA VAL A 75 2.38 8.07 -14.02
C VAL A 75 1.17 7.71 -14.86
N ASP A 76 1.19 8.04 -16.16
CA ASP A 76 0.17 7.55 -17.07
C ASP A 76 0.23 6.02 -17.09
N PRO A 77 -0.79 5.30 -16.59
CA PRO A 77 -0.75 3.85 -16.53
C PRO A 77 -0.66 3.31 -17.95
N LYS A 78 0.45 2.64 -18.24
CA LYS A 78 0.62 1.96 -19.51
C LYS A 78 0.17 0.52 -19.31
N ASP A 79 -0.72 0.04 -20.18
CA ASP A 79 -1.28 -1.32 -20.13
C ASP A 79 -2.06 -1.66 -18.84
N GLY A 80 -2.58 -0.63 -18.15
CA GLY A 80 -3.45 -0.80 -16.98
C GLY A 80 -2.73 -0.95 -15.64
N HIS A 81 -1.40 -0.92 -15.62
CA HIS A 81 -0.58 -1.01 -14.41
C HIS A 81 0.09 0.32 -14.07
N THR A 82 0.27 0.59 -12.77
CA THR A 82 1.02 1.79 -12.32
C THR A 82 2.48 1.68 -12.74
N TYR A 83 3.09 0.50 -12.54
CA TYR A 83 4.47 0.22 -12.91
C TYR A 83 4.56 -1.07 -13.72
N PRO A 84 4.67 -0.99 -15.06
CA PRO A 84 4.93 -2.17 -15.88
C PRO A 84 6.39 -2.65 -15.73
N ASP A 85 6.63 -3.90 -16.12
CA ASP A 85 7.95 -4.55 -16.04
C ASP A 85 9.10 -3.67 -16.59
N GLY A 86 10.18 -3.60 -15.84
CA GLY A 86 11.38 -2.82 -16.15
C GLY A 86 11.26 -1.31 -15.91
N LYS A 87 10.16 -0.79 -15.34
CA LYS A 87 10.04 0.63 -14.97
C LYS A 87 10.55 0.91 -13.56
N ALA A 88 10.91 2.17 -13.33
CA ALA A 88 11.26 2.64 -12.00
C ALA A 88 10.00 2.65 -11.12
N VAL A 89 10.10 2.06 -9.94
CA VAL A 89 9.07 2.01 -8.89
C VAL A 89 9.61 2.76 -7.69
N SER A 90 8.81 3.69 -7.18
CA SER A 90 9.07 4.33 -5.90
C SER A 90 8.51 3.47 -4.78
N VAL A 91 9.42 2.96 -3.95
CA VAL A 91 9.09 2.07 -2.83
C VAL A 91 9.31 2.85 -1.54
N MET A 92 8.27 2.94 -0.71
CA MET A 92 8.42 3.48 0.63
C MET A 92 8.85 2.39 1.59
N THR A 93 10.09 2.50 2.09
CA THR A 93 10.72 1.57 3.02
C THR A 93 10.50 1.96 4.49
N SER A 94 10.23 3.25 4.75
CA SER A 94 9.82 3.76 6.06
C SER A 94 8.87 4.94 5.88
N GLY A 95 7.82 5.04 6.67
CA GLY A 95 6.84 6.14 6.61
C GLY A 95 5.40 5.66 6.70
N ASP A 96 4.47 6.52 6.29
CA ASP A 96 3.02 6.30 6.38
C ASP A 96 2.37 6.26 5.00
N VAL A 97 1.72 5.16 4.63
CA VAL A 97 1.04 4.93 3.33
C VAL A 97 -0.38 4.45 3.53
N TYR A 98 -1.27 4.85 2.64
CA TYR A 98 -2.62 4.34 2.56
C TYR A 98 -2.69 3.02 1.79
N VAL A 99 -3.24 1.98 2.42
CA VAL A 99 -3.45 0.66 1.81
C VAL A 99 -4.89 0.20 2.02
N LYS A 100 -5.39 -0.63 1.12
CA LYS A 100 -6.71 -1.23 1.26
C LYS A 100 -6.65 -2.46 2.15
N THR A 101 -7.52 -2.51 3.16
CA THR A 101 -7.63 -3.67 4.05
C THR A 101 -8.75 -4.59 3.61
N ALA A 102 -8.58 -5.90 3.81
CA ALA A 102 -9.61 -6.90 3.54
C ALA A 102 -10.39 -7.32 4.79
N GLU A 103 -10.07 -6.75 5.95
CA GLU A 103 -10.79 -6.99 7.19
C GLU A 103 -10.92 -5.72 8.05
N ASP A 104 -11.75 -5.82 9.08
CA ASP A 104 -11.90 -4.77 10.08
C ASP A 104 -10.63 -4.65 10.91
N VAL A 105 -10.04 -3.45 10.89
CA VAL A 105 -8.79 -3.12 11.56
C VAL A 105 -9.00 -1.97 12.54
N THR A 106 -8.25 -2.00 13.63
CA THR A 106 -8.21 -0.93 14.61
C THR A 106 -6.82 -0.30 14.65
N ALA A 107 -6.78 1.00 14.95
CA ALA A 107 -5.51 1.70 15.11
C ALA A 107 -4.64 1.03 16.18
N GLY A 108 -3.40 0.69 15.81
CA GLY A 108 -2.43 0.00 16.65
C GLY A 108 -2.28 -1.49 16.37
N ASP A 109 -3.18 -2.09 15.58
CA ASP A 109 -3.07 -3.48 15.15
C ASP A 109 -1.81 -3.71 14.30
N ALA A 110 -1.20 -4.89 14.45
CA ALA A 110 -0.08 -5.27 13.61
C ALA A 110 -0.56 -5.58 12.19
N VAL A 111 0.16 -5.07 11.20
CA VAL A 111 -0.16 -5.33 9.79
C VAL A 111 0.39 -6.69 9.39
N GLY A 112 -0.41 -7.46 8.66
CA GLY A 112 0.01 -8.69 8.02
C GLY A 112 -0.54 -8.81 6.61
N LEU A 113 -0.05 -9.81 5.90
CA LEU A 113 -0.59 -10.25 4.62
C LEU A 113 -1.33 -11.58 4.82
N GLY A 114 -2.45 -11.72 4.14
CA GLY A 114 -3.15 -13.00 4.00
C GLY A 114 -3.93 -13.08 2.71
N ALA A 115 -4.28 -14.31 2.33
CA ALA A 115 -5.02 -14.58 1.11
C ALA A 115 -6.52 -14.60 1.42
N VAL A 116 -7.21 -13.49 1.13
CA VAL A 116 -8.67 -13.37 1.27
C VAL A 116 -9.28 -13.58 -0.12
N GLU A 117 -10.19 -14.56 -0.25
CA GLU A 117 -10.83 -14.90 -1.54
C GLU A 117 -9.84 -15.16 -2.69
N GLY A 118 -8.65 -15.66 -2.38
CA GLY A 118 -7.59 -15.96 -3.36
C GLY A 118 -6.76 -14.75 -3.80
N THR A 119 -7.02 -13.56 -3.24
CA THR A 119 -6.22 -12.34 -3.47
C THR A 119 -5.37 -12.03 -2.23
N LEU A 120 -4.11 -11.65 -2.44
CA LEU A 120 -3.25 -11.20 -1.35
C LEU A 120 -3.72 -9.81 -0.88
N SER A 121 -3.97 -9.66 0.41
CA SER A 121 -4.50 -8.42 0.97
C SER A 121 -3.89 -8.09 2.33
N TYR A 122 -3.90 -6.81 2.67
CA TYR A 122 -3.53 -6.34 4.00
C TYR A 122 -4.64 -6.68 5.00
N ILE A 123 -4.24 -7.32 6.08
CA ILE A 123 -5.12 -7.78 7.15
C ILE A 123 -4.40 -7.57 8.49
N LYS A 124 -5.10 -7.64 9.63
CA LYS A 124 -4.44 -7.62 10.95
C LYS A 124 -3.75 -8.95 11.23
N SER A 125 -2.69 -8.94 12.01
CA SER A 125 -2.02 -10.15 12.49
C SER A 125 -2.03 -10.19 14.02
N PRO A 126 -2.66 -11.21 14.66
CA PRO A 126 -3.39 -12.33 14.05
C PRO A 126 -4.74 -11.90 13.44
N SER A 127 -5.12 -12.51 12.31
CA SER A 127 -6.41 -12.29 11.64
C SER A 127 -7.45 -13.31 12.08
N THR A 128 -8.73 -12.93 12.00
CA THR A 128 -9.87 -13.84 12.19
C THR A 128 -10.36 -14.47 10.89
N LEU A 129 -9.93 -13.96 9.73
CA LEU A 129 -10.41 -14.43 8.42
C LEU A 129 -9.53 -15.53 7.84
N THR A 130 -8.21 -15.38 7.95
CA THR A 130 -7.24 -16.26 7.26
C THR A 130 -5.94 -16.43 8.07
N THR A 131 -5.03 -17.24 7.55
CA THR A 131 -3.65 -17.26 8.07
C THR A 131 -2.93 -15.97 7.67
N ALA A 132 -2.85 -15.04 8.60
CA ALA A 132 -2.08 -13.80 8.46
C ALA A 132 -0.63 -13.99 8.87
N VAL A 133 0.29 -13.57 8.02
CA VAL A 133 1.71 -13.44 8.39
C VAL A 133 2.02 -11.97 8.59
N SER A 134 2.56 -11.61 9.75
CA SER A 134 2.87 -10.23 10.09
C SER A 134 3.99 -9.69 9.21
N ILE A 135 3.80 -8.47 8.70
CA ILE A 135 4.89 -7.67 8.13
C ILE A 135 5.68 -7.07 9.31
N PRO A 136 6.98 -7.36 9.43
CA PRO A 136 7.80 -6.83 10.51
C PRO A 136 7.69 -5.30 10.60
N ASN A 137 7.56 -4.79 11.82
CA ASN A 137 7.56 -3.35 12.13
C ASN A 137 6.48 -2.51 11.40
N ALA A 138 5.41 -3.15 10.92
CA ALA A 138 4.29 -2.46 10.30
C ALA A 138 3.06 -2.42 11.23
N LYS A 139 2.41 -1.26 11.34
CA LYS A 139 1.20 -1.06 12.18
C LYS A 139 0.12 -0.24 11.48
N PHE A 140 -1.14 -0.57 11.74
CA PHE A 140 -2.27 0.27 11.32
C PHE A 140 -2.31 1.54 12.17
N LEU A 141 -2.45 2.70 11.53
CA LEU A 141 -2.61 3.99 12.20
C LEU A 141 -4.09 4.42 12.28
N GLY A 142 -4.90 3.99 11.32
CA GLY A 142 -6.34 4.22 11.28
C GLY A 142 -7.14 2.98 11.68
N SER A 143 -8.40 3.21 12.02
CA SER A 143 -9.41 2.15 12.09
C SER A 143 -10.28 2.21 10.84
N GLY A 144 -10.70 1.05 10.33
CA GLY A 144 -11.53 0.95 9.12
C GLY A 144 -12.22 -0.40 9.05
N VAL A 145 -13.26 -0.50 8.23
CA VAL A 145 -13.93 -1.77 7.94
C VAL A 145 -13.31 -2.46 6.72
N ALA A 146 -13.63 -3.73 6.51
CA ALA A 146 -13.21 -4.46 5.32
C ALA A 146 -13.52 -3.69 4.02
N GLY A 147 -12.50 -3.45 3.20
CA GLY A 147 -12.59 -2.72 1.94
C GLY A 147 -12.22 -1.24 2.02
N ASP A 148 -12.04 -0.70 3.24
CA ASP A 148 -11.60 0.68 3.43
C ASP A 148 -10.12 0.88 3.14
N ILE A 149 -9.77 2.11 2.78
CA ILE A 149 -8.39 2.56 2.65
C ILE A 149 -7.94 3.09 4.01
N VAL A 150 -6.96 2.42 4.61
CA VAL A 150 -6.44 2.71 5.95
C VAL A 150 -4.95 3.03 5.86
N SER A 151 -4.48 3.98 6.67
CA SER A 151 -3.05 4.27 6.77
C SER A 151 -2.32 3.22 7.60
N ILE A 152 -1.20 2.75 7.06
CA ILE A 152 -0.22 1.91 7.76
C ILE A 152 1.08 2.68 7.93
N ARG A 153 1.81 2.34 8.99
CA ARG A 153 3.15 2.84 9.28
C ARG A 153 4.14 1.70 9.15
N ILE A 154 5.18 1.90 8.35
CA ILE A 154 6.32 0.98 8.21
C ILE A 154 7.55 1.66 8.84
N ARG A 155 8.29 0.94 9.67
CA ARG A 155 9.56 1.41 10.26
C ARG A 155 10.60 0.30 10.20
N ASN A 156 11.49 0.35 9.22
CA ASN A 156 12.61 -0.58 9.13
C ASN A 156 13.79 -0.13 10.02
#